data_AF-A0A6A7GBK9-F1
#
_entry.id   AF-A0A6A7GBK9-F1
#
_cell.length_a   1.000
_cell.length_b   1.000
_cell.length_c   1.000
_cell.angle_alpha   90.00
_cell.angle_beta   90.00
_cell.angle_gamma   90.00
#
_symmetry.space_group_name_H-M   'P 1'
#
loop_
_entity.id
_entity.type
_entity.pdbx_description
1 polymer ?
#
loop_
_entity_poly.entity_id
_entity_poly.type
_entity_poly.pdbx_seq_one_letter_code
_entity_poly.pdbx_strand_id
1 'polypeptide(L)'
;IYMLEMFLGRATLVAGLRSYLDQHRYSSATTHHLWQSLAAASEKKAPLDVEVIMDTWTRQVGYPLVTVTVEDGHVYATQKRFLLSQQNTSELVYNSSISATPGNEWINRLGKEYDGGTDLVADPIAPINSTIGFKWHIPLTYVTNEEPDNQHLVWMNLTDVEFEVDNDLSWVKFNVGQRGFYRVNYDPRTWQAIIHQLLTDHLRFSSADRASLIDDVFALASASDVNVSLALELSEYLVSEEQYGPWHTALSHLYEWATLIFSRPHHKHLLSHICTLVEKLYHSIGWEDTGAHLKKLLRAEILQAALDCGNDEAIAAAQQKFELWRSENVTVPPNLRRVVYKAGVRHGGDDAWWWCWHLYRNSSLASERRLLLEALAQSSSAWLLEQYLQYSLDAKMVRGQDVHFVISEVSKNPNGRLVAWRTVRKHWSDLMILYGRSSYAISSIIKAVTIHHTTLFDLHEVEQFFAVVPVGGGERALQASLEIIRQSVYWLQENSDDIDSWLQEHYPTS
;
A
#
# COMPACT_ATOMS: atom_id res chain seq x y z
N ILE A 1 17.62 4.87 8.59
CA ILE A 1 18.97 5.04 7.98
C ILE A 1 19.00 6.20 6.98
N TYR A 2 18.13 6.28 5.97
CA TYR A 2 18.11 7.44 5.06
C TYR A 2 17.83 8.78 5.76
N MET A 3 16.95 8.79 6.76
CA MET A 3 16.77 9.95 7.64
C MET A 3 18.05 10.33 8.41
N LEU A 4 18.83 9.35 8.87
CA LEU A 4 20.14 9.60 9.49
C LEU A 4 21.11 10.25 8.51
N GLU A 5 21.16 9.75 7.26
CA GLU A 5 21.99 10.36 6.21
C GLU A 5 21.63 11.83 5.97
N MET A 6 20.34 12.16 6.05
CA MET A 6 19.83 13.51 5.80
C MET A 6 20.42 14.53 6.78
N PHE A 7 20.44 14.23 8.09
CA PHE A 7 20.94 15.18 9.09
C PHE A 7 22.42 14.98 9.47
N LEU A 8 23.01 13.80 9.26
CA LEU A 8 24.45 13.59 9.49
C LEU A 8 25.31 13.98 8.29
N GLY A 9 24.72 13.93 7.09
CA GLY A 9 25.44 14.02 5.82
C GLY A 9 26.05 12.67 5.40
N ARG A 10 26.08 12.44 4.09
CA ARG A 10 26.56 11.18 3.50
C ARG A 10 28.01 10.85 3.87
N ALA A 11 28.89 11.84 3.89
CA ALA A 11 30.30 11.65 4.22
C ALA A 11 30.47 11.11 5.65
N THR A 12 29.79 11.74 6.61
CA THR A 12 29.74 11.32 8.02
C THR A 12 29.18 9.92 8.19
N LEU A 13 28.04 9.63 7.56
CA LEU A 13 27.41 8.31 7.61
C LEU A 13 28.37 7.22 7.09
N VAL A 14 29.00 7.45 5.94
CA VAL A 14 29.95 6.50 5.35
C VAL A 14 31.18 6.32 6.22
N ALA A 15 31.72 7.40 6.79
CA ALA A 15 32.87 7.33 7.70
C ALA A 15 32.55 6.51 8.96
N GLY A 16 31.39 6.76 9.59
CA GLY A 16 30.96 6.02 10.78
C GLY A 16 30.64 4.55 10.47
N LEU A 17 30.02 4.24 9.33
CA LEU A 17 29.78 2.85 8.91
C LEU A 17 31.09 2.10 8.61
N ARG A 18 32.08 2.74 7.99
CA ARG A 18 33.41 2.14 7.78
C ARG A 18 34.07 1.81 9.12
N SER A 19 34.10 2.78 10.04
CA SER A 19 34.66 2.61 11.38
C SER A 19 33.97 1.47 12.13
N TYR A 20 32.62 1.43 12.11
CA TYR A 20 31.83 0.34 12.70
C TYR A 20 32.21 -1.03 12.14
N LEU A 21 32.30 -1.16 10.81
CA LEU A 21 32.64 -2.43 10.17
C LEU A 21 34.08 -2.87 10.47
N ASP A 22 35.02 -1.93 10.54
CA ASP A 22 36.42 -2.22 10.87
C ASP A 22 36.57 -2.65 12.34
N GLN A 23 35.91 -1.97 13.28
CA GLN A 23 35.97 -2.27 14.72
C GLN A 23 35.33 -3.62 15.08
N HIS A 24 34.25 -3.99 14.39
CA HIS A 24 33.48 -5.20 14.68
C HIS A 24 33.70 -6.33 13.67
N ARG A 25 34.75 -6.22 12.85
CA ARG A 25 35.10 -7.21 11.83
C ARG A 25 35.31 -8.59 12.46
N TYR A 26 34.68 -9.61 11.88
CA TYR A 26 34.73 -11.01 12.36
C TYR A 26 34.16 -11.22 13.78
N SER A 27 33.40 -10.26 14.31
CA SER A 27 32.76 -10.33 15.62
C SER A 27 31.26 -10.02 15.51
N SER A 28 30.59 -9.93 16.65
CA SER A 28 29.20 -9.49 16.77
C SER A 28 29.12 -8.06 17.32
N ALA A 29 28.02 -7.38 17.05
CA ALA A 29 27.76 -6.02 17.50
C ALA A 29 26.28 -5.87 17.87
N THR A 30 25.96 -4.72 18.48
CA THR A 30 24.61 -4.35 18.92
C THR A 30 24.26 -2.98 18.37
N THR A 31 23.00 -2.57 18.45
CA THR A 31 22.55 -1.25 17.99
C THR A 31 23.34 -0.11 18.64
N HIS A 32 23.72 -0.24 19.91
CA HIS A 32 24.55 0.73 20.64
C HIS A 32 25.90 0.97 19.95
N HIS A 33 26.58 -0.09 19.50
CA HIS A 33 27.87 0.02 18.82
C HIS A 33 27.80 0.80 17.49
N LEU A 34 26.67 0.67 16.77
CA LEU A 34 26.43 1.45 15.56
C LEU A 34 26.27 2.94 15.89
N TRP A 35 25.50 3.28 16.92
CA TRP A 35 25.31 4.67 17.34
C TRP A 35 26.60 5.31 17.83
N GLN A 36 27.40 4.61 18.63
CA GLN A 36 28.72 5.10 19.05
C GLN A 36 29.63 5.42 17.85
N SER A 37 29.67 4.54 16.84
CA SER A 37 30.50 4.74 15.65
C SER A 37 30.06 5.96 14.83
N LEU A 38 28.75 6.17 14.72
CA LEU A 38 28.18 7.32 14.00
C LEU A 38 28.34 8.63 14.80
N ALA A 39 28.16 8.59 16.12
CA ALA A 39 28.37 9.74 17.00
C ALA A 39 29.84 10.18 17.02
N ALA A 40 30.79 9.24 16.99
CA ALA A 40 32.22 9.54 16.88
C ALA A 40 32.56 10.19 15.53
N ALA A 41 31.97 9.70 14.43
CA ALA A 41 32.19 10.23 13.09
C ALA A 41 31.58 11.62 12.87
N SER A 42 30.54 11.99 13.62
CA SER A 42 29.88 13.29 13.49
C SER A 42 30.65 14.45 14.14
N GLU A 43 31.79 14.18 14.81
CA GLU A 43 32.61 15.17 15.51
C GLU A 43 31.80 16.04 16.53
N LYS A 44 30.68 15.52 17.06
CA LYS A 44 29.71 16.28 17.88
C LYS A 44 29.06 17.49 17.16
N LYS A 45 29.05 17.51 15.83
CA LYS A 45 28.36 18.55 15.03
C LYS A 45 26.85 18.32 14.89
N ALA A 46 26.36 17.14 15.25
CA ALA A 46 24.92 16.92 15.37
C ALA A 46 24.38 17.68 16.58
N PRO A 47 23.20 18.34 16.48
CA PRO A 47 22.64 19.15 17.56
C PRO A 47 22.27 18.33 18.81
N LEU A 48 22.13 17.02 18.66
CA LEU A 48 21.86 16.05 19.71
C LEU A 48 22.68 14.77 19.47
N ASP A 49 22.85 13.98 20.54
CA ASP A 49 23.49 12.67 20.46
C ASP A 49 22.70 11.73 19.52
N VAL A 50 23.41 11.07 18.60
CA VAL A 50 22.82 10.17 17.59
C VAL A 50 22.05 9.03 18.25
N GLU A 51 22.55 8.51 19.36
CA GLU A 51 21.88 7.45 20.12
C GLU A 51 20.55 7.95 20.70
N VAL A 52 20.56 9.14 21.31
CA VAL A 52 19.34 9.74 21.89
C VAL A 52 18.26 9.94 20.83
N ILE A 53 18.62 10.45 19.66
CA ILE A 53 17.69 10.58 18.54
C ILE A 53 17.16 9.20 18.15
N MET A 54 18.06 8.26 17.83
CA MET A 54 17.69 6.98 17.21
C MET A 54 17.02 5.98 18.14
N ASP A 55 17.19 6.11 19.45
CA ASP A 55 16.45 5.32 20.42
C ASP A 55 14.93 5.60 20.32
N THR A 56 14.54 6.86 20.06
CA THR A 56 13.11 7.19 19.82
C THR A 56 12.55 6.50 18.58
N TRP A 57 13.39 6.15 17.60
CA TRP A 57 12.97 5.51 16.35
C TRP A 57 13.05 3.99 16.36
N THR A 58 13.82 3.40 17.28
CA THR A 58 14.12 1.95 17.26
C THR A 58 13.58 1.20 18.47
N ARG A 59 13.24 1.89 19.56
CA ARG A 59 12.74 1.26 20.80
C ARG A 59 11.22 1.35 21.01
N GLN A 60 10.51 2.03 20.11
CA GLN A 60 9.04 2.08 20.10
C GLN A 60 8.51 1.77 18.71
N VAL A 61 7.28 1.27 18.65
CA VAL A 61 6.59 0.92 17.40
C VAL A 61 5.88 2.13 16.80
N GLY A 62 5.67 2.10 15.49
CA GLY A 62 4.98 3.16 14.75
C GLY A 62 5.90 4.31 14.34
N TYR A 63 5.29 5.38 13.84
CA TYR A 63 5.95 6.60 13.39
C TYR A 63 5.04 7.81 13.64
N PRO A 64 5.58 9.04 13.67
CA PRO A 64 4.78 10.21 13.95
C PRO A 64 4.02 10.71 12.71
N LEU A 65 2.83 11.24 12.98
CA LEU A 65 2.18 12.26 12.16
C LEU A 65 2.60 13.64 12.70
N VAL A 66 3.10 14.49 11.82
CA VAL A 66 3.33 15.91 12.10
C VAL A 66 2.16 16.70 11.53
N THR A 67 1.39 17.39 12.38
CA THR A 67 0.32 18.28 11.93
C THR A 67 0.81 19.72 11.96
N VAL A 68 0.69 20.40 10.82
CA VAL A 68 1.17 21.75 10.57
C VAL A 68 0.00 22.70 10.37
N THR A 69 0.03 23.82 11.09
CA THR A 69 -0.88 24.95 10.89
C THR A 69 -0.05 26.21 10.61
N VAL A 70 -0.46 26.99 9.61
CA VAL A 70 0.17 28.28 9.29
C VAL A 70 -0.79 29.42 9.61
N GLU A 71 -0.39 30.31 10.52
CA GLU A 71 -1.19 31.47 10.96
C GLU A 71 -0.28 32.69 11.19
N ASP A 72 -0.60 33.83 10.58
CA ASP A 72 0.07 35.13 10.80
C ASP A 72 1.61 35.06 10.75
N GLY A 73 2.16 34.42 9.72
CA GLY A 73 3.61 34.26 9.54
C GLY A 73 4.27 33.27 10.51
N HIS A 74 3.49 32.50 11.25
CA HIS A 74 4.00 31.49 12.17
C HIS A 74 3.57 30.09 11.71
N VAL A 75 4.50 29.16 11.81
CA VAL A 75 4.24 27.73 11.66
C VAL A 75 4.13 27.11 13.04
N TYR A 76 3.03 26.42 13.30
CA TYR A 76 2.84 25.56 14.46
C TYR A 76 2.88 24.10 14.01
N ALA A 77 3.87 23.34 14.47
CA ALA A 77 4.01 21.93 14.14
C ALA A 77 3.90 21.05 15.39
N THR A 78 2.90 20.17 15.40
CA THR A 78 2.63 19.23 16.50
C THR A 78 2.91 17.80 16.07
N GLN A 79 3.27 16.92 17.01
CA GLN A 79 3.51 15.51 16.71
C GLN A 79 2.62 14.57 17.53
N LYS A 80 2.08 13.54 16.88
CA LYS A 80 1.40 12.40 17.52
C LYS A 80 1.76 11.10 16.81
N ARG A 81 1.54 9.93 17.42
CA ARG A 81 1.66 8.65 16.72
C ARG A 81 0.61 8.57 15.60
N PHE A 82 1.01 8.24 14.39
CA PHE A 82 0.09 7.94 13.31
C PHE A 82 -0.49 6.53 13.47
N LEU A 83 -1.82 6.41 13.33
CA LEU A 83 -2.57 5.16 13.34
C LEU A 83 -3.62 5.22 12.23
N LEU A 84 -3.83 4.11 11.51
CA LEU A 84 -4.90 4.01 10.49
C LEU A 84 -6.30 3.98 11.10
N SER A 85 -6.42 3.74 12.41
CA SER A 85 -7.65 3.99 13.14
C SER A 85 -7.29 4.56 14.51
N GLN A 86 -7.91 5.70 14.85
CA GLN A 86 -7.70 6.37 16.14
C GLN A 86 -8.66 5.89 17.22
N GLN A 87 -9.66 5.09 16.86
CA GLN A 87 -10.64 4.54 17.77
C GLN A 87 -10.37 3.06 17.99
N ASN A 88 -10.80 2.53 19.15
CA ASN A 88 -10.75 1.09 19.40
C ASN A 88 -11.76 0.40 18.47
N THR A 89 -11.32 0.04 17.27
CA THR A 89 -12.12 -0.57 16.19
C THR A 89 -12.89 -1.79 16.68
N SER A 90 -12.29 -2.55 17.60
CA SER A 90 -12.91 -3.68 18.28
C SER A 90 -14.20 -3.29 19.01
N GLU A 91 -14.18 -2.26 19.86
CA GLU A 91 -15.37 -1.84 20.62
C GLU A 91 -16.48 -1.28 19.72
N LEU A 92 -16.13 -0.57 18.65
CA LEU A 92 -17.12 0.03 17.73
C LEU A 92 -17.81 -1.00 16.84
N VAL A 93 -17.06 -1.98 16.36
CA VAL A 93 -17.60 -3.11 15.59
C VAL A 93 -18.59 -3.92 16.44
N TYR A 94 -18.27 -4.18 17.71
CA TYR A 94 -19.17 -4.92 18.61
C TYR A 94 -20.33 -4.08 19.17
N ASN A 95 -20.16 -2.76 19.35
CA ASN A 95 -21.23 -1.88 19.83
C ASN A 95 -22.24 -1.49 18.73
N SER A 96 -21.79 -1.31 17.49
CA SER A 96 -22.68 -1.05 16.34
C SER A 96 -23.55 -2.25 15.96
N SER A 97 -23.18 -3.45 16.40
CA SER A 97 -23.89 -4.71 16.09
C SER A 97 -24.94 -5.12 17.13
N ILE A 98 -25.19 -4.32 18.17
CA ILE A 98 -26.24 -4.61 19.19
C ILE A 98 -27.52 -3.76 19.00
N SER A 99 -27.49 -2.66 18.24
CA SER A 99 -28.69 -1.84 18.00
C SER A 99 -29.14 -1.80 16.54
N ALA A 100 -30.20 -2.58 16.27
CA ALA A 100 -31.27 -2.30 15.31
C ALA A 100 -30.91 -2.24 13.80
N THR A 101 -30.68 -3.40 13.19
CA THR A 101 -30.99 -3.59 11.75
C THR A 101 -31.82 -4.88 11.57
N PRO A 102 -33.03 -4.83 10.97
CA PRO A 102 -33.79 -6.03 10.65
C PRO A 102 -33.01 -6.91 9.65
N GLY A 103 -32.67 -8.14 10.02
CA GLY A 103 -31.90 -9.08 9.20
C GLY A 103 -30.71 -9.75 9.91
N ASN A 104 -30.25 -9.18 11.02
CA ASN A 104 -29.11 -9.70 11.80
C ASN A 104 -29.53 -10.61 12.98
N GLU A 105 -30.81 -10.98 13.08
CA GLU A 105 -31.35 -11.79 14.18
C GLU A 105 -30.73 -13.19 14.30
N TRP A 106 -30.11 -13.71 13.24
CA TRP A 106 -29.43 -15.01 13.26
C TRP A 106 -28.05 -14.94 13.96
N ILE A 107 -27.38 -13.78 13.97
CA ILE A 107 -26.11 -13.57 14.68
C ILE A 107 -26.33 -13.72 16.19
N ASN A 108 -27.45 -13.17 16.70
CA ASN A 108 -27.86 -13.32 18.10
C ASN A 108 -28.28 -14.77 18.48
N ARG A 109 -28.59 -15.64 17.51
CA ARG A 109 -28.88 -17.06 17.77
C ARG A 109 -27.62 -17.92 17.88
N LEU A 110 -26.55 -17.56 17.18
CA LEU A 110 -25.25 -18.23 17.30
C LEU A 110 -24.46 -17.77 18.54
N GLY A 111 -24.65 -16.53 18.98
CA GLY A 111 -24.02 -16.00 20.20
C GLY A 111 -24.51 -16.59 21.52
N LYS A 112 -25.58 -17.43 21.53
CA LYS A 112 -26.11 -18.04 22.77
C LYS A 112 -25.49 -19.39 23.15
N GLU A 113 -24.63 -19.97 22.31
CA GLU A 113 -23.90 -21.21 22.63
C GLU A 113 -22.40 -21.00 22.88
N TYR A 114 -21.93 -19.74 22.87
CA TYR A 114 -20.56 -19.41 23.25
C TYR A 114 -20.51 -18.97 24.72
N ASP A 115 -20.38 -19.94 25.64
CA ASP A 115 -19.83 -19.69 26.98
C ASP A 115 -18.33 -19.41 26.81
N GLY A 116 -18.04 -18.17 26.41
CA GLY A 116 -16.69 -17.65 26.34
C GLY A 116 -16.12 -17.58 27.75
N GLY A 117 -15.33 -18.59 28.10
CA GLY A 117 -14.38 -18.49 29.20
C GLY A 117 -13.65 -17.16 29.11
N THR A 118 -13.67 -16.41 30.20
CA THR A 118 -13.16 -15.04 30.35
C THR A 118 -11.63 -14.98 30.38
N ASP A 119 -10.98 -15.73 29.51
CA ASP A 119 -9.63 -15.40 29.09
C ASP A 119 -9.77 -14.47 27.89
N LEU A 120 -9.98 -13.18 28.20
CA LEU A 120 -9.68 -12.10 27.27
C LEU A 120 -8.24 -12.35 26.81
N VAL A 121 -8.08 -12.94 25.63
CA VAL A 121 -6.80 -13.00 24.93
C VAL A 121 -6.37 -11.55 24.87
N ALA A 122 -5.29 -11.24 25.60
CA ALA A 122 -4.74 -9.90 25.68
C ALA A 122 -4.69 -9.34 24.25
N ASP A 123 -5.32 -8.18 24.08
CA ASP A 123 -5.21 -7.39 22.86
C ASP A 123 -3.75 -7.45 22.38
N PRO A 124 -3.44 -8.03 21.22
CA PRO A 124 -2.05 -8.16 20.78
C PRO A 124 -1.40 -6.79 20.53
N ILE A 125 -2.19 -5.71 20.61
CA ILE A 125 -1.78 -4.32 20.65
C ILE A 125 -2.36 -3.62 21.89
N ALA A 126 -2.35 -4.27 23.06
CA ALA A 126 -2.30 -3.53 24.32
C ALA A 126 -1.22 -2.44 24.15
N PRO A 127 -1.52 -1.16 24.42
CA PRO A 127 -0.63 -0.07 24.04
C PRO A 127 0.75 -0.41 24.58
N ILE A 128 1.69 -0.68 23.67
CA ILE A 128 3.09 -0.85 24.05
C ILE A 128 3.40 0.45 24.75
N ASN A 129 3.53 0.42 26.07
CA ASN A 129 3.71 1.62 26.87
C ASN A 129 5.02 2.26 26.40
N SER A 130 4.90 3.28 25.55
CA SER A 130 6.03 4.13 25.23
C SER A 130 6.34 4.89 26.50
N THR A 131 7.54 4.69 27.03
CA THR A 131 8.03 5.42 28.21
C THR A 131 8.21 6.91 27.94
N ILE A 132 8.09 7.34 26.68
CA ILE A 132 8.20 8.72 26.20
C ILE A 132 6.92 9.22 25.53
N GLY A 133 5.78 8.54 25.72
CA GLY A 133 4.47 8.99 25.24
C GLY A 133 4.32 9.05 23.72
N PHE A 134 5.05 8.20 22.98
CA PHE A 134 5.10 8.22 21.51
C PHE A 134 5.45 9.61 20.96
N LYS A 135 6.52 10.20 21.50
CA LYS A 135 7.18 11.37 20.93
C LYS A 135 8.52 10.95 20.34
N TRP A 136 8.98 11.70 19.34
CA TRP A 136 10.22 11.44 18.60
C TRP A 136 11.09 12.69 18.51
N HIS A 137 12.39 12.46 18.33
CA HIS A 137 13.30 13.50 17.83
C HIS A 137 13.17 13.58 16.31
N ILE A 138 12.42 14.56 15.82
CA ILE A 138 12.09 14.69 14.39
C ILE A 138 12.96 15.79 13.76
N PRO A 139 13.81 15.45 12.77
CA PRO A 139 14.47 16.45 11.92
C PRO A 139 13.47 16.96 10.89
N LEU A 140 12.69 17.98 11.28
CA LEU A 140 11.61 18.54 10.48
C LEU A 140 12.18 19.48 9.40
N THR A 141 12.27 18.97 8.17
CA THR A 141 12.72 19.78 7.02
C THR A 141 11.55 20.43 6.30
N TYR A 142 11.72 21.63 5.73
CA TYR A 142 10.71 22.27 4.88
C TYR A 142 11.30 23.14 3.76
N VAL A 143 10.46 23.44 2.77
CA VAL A 143 10.66 24.43 1.69
C VAL A 143 9.40 25.27 1.52
N THR A 144 9.53 26.46 0.92
CA THR A 144 8.44 27.41 0.71
C THR A 144 8.34 27.81 -0.77
N ASN A 145 7.30 28.54 -1.15
CA ASN A 145 7.17 29.09 -2.50
C ASN A 145 8.29 30.05 -2.90
N GLU A 146 8.85 30.80 -1.94
CA GLU A 146 9.94 31.75 -2.18
C GLU A 146 11.29 31.04 -2.33
N GLU A 147 11.49 29.99 -1.53
CA GLU A 147 12.73 29.24 -1.46
C GLU A 147 12.50 27.74 -1.75
N PRO A 148 12.02 27.38 -2.94
CA PRO A 148 11.64 26.00 -3.26
C PRO A 148 12.84 25.04 -3.27
N ASP A 149 14.05 25.58 -3.46
CA ASP A 149 15.30 24.83 -3.52
C ASP A 149 16.14 24.93 -2.22
N ASN A 150 15.79 25.83 -1.29
CA ASN A 150 16.52 25.98 -0.03
C ASN A 150 15.80 25.23 1.10
N GLN A 151 16.30 24.03 1.41
CA GLN A 151 15.77 23.23 2.50
C GLN A 151 16.16 23.83 3.87
N HIS A 152 15.14 24.12 4.68
CA HIS A 152 15.29 24.50 6.09
C HIS A 152 15.16 23.28 7.00
N LEU A 153 15.70 23.35 8.23
CA LEU A 153 15.64 22.27 9.23
C LEU A 153 15.31 22.83 10.62
N VAL A 154 14.25 22.31 11.22
CA VAL A 154 13.83 22.57 12.61
C VAL A 154 13.80 21.23 13.35
N TRP A 155 14.24 21.20 14.61
CA TRP A 155 14.23 19.99 15.42
C TRP A 155 13.03 19.96 16.37
N MET A 156 12.19 18.92 16.24
CA MET A 156 11.15 18.64 17.24
C MET A 156 11.73 17.70 18.30
N ASN A 157 12.09 18.23 19.46
CA ASN A 157 12.84 17.52 20.49
C ASN A 157 11.94 16.86 21.52
N LEU A 158 11.16 15.86 21.09
CA LEU A 158 10.05 15.26 21.87
C LEU A 158 8.91 16.24 22.18
N THR A 159 8.95 17.46 21.63
CA THR A 159 7.96 18.51 21.82
C THR A 159 7.34 18.91 20.49
N ASP A 160 6.30 19.72 20.59
CA ASP A 160 5.79 20.50 19.47
C ASP A 160 6.71 21.74 19.29
N VAL A 161 6.66 22.38 18.12
CA VAL A 161 7.51 23.52 17.78
C VAL A 161 6.73 24.63 17.12
N GLU A 162 7.22 25.85 17.29
CA GLU A 162 6.71 27.08 16.67
C GLU A 162 7.91 27.87 16.13
N PHE A 163 7.77 28.40 14.92
CA PHE A 163 8.79 29.26 14.31
C PHE A 163 8.19 30.19 13.25
N GLU A 164 8.89 31.29 13.00
CA GLU A 164 8.50 32.31 12.03
C GLU A 164 8.83 31.87 10.59
N VAL A 165 7.93 32.22 9.67
CA VAL A 165 8.09 32.16 8.22
C VAL A 165 7.64 33.49 7.63
N ASP A 166 7.92 33.73 6.34
CA ASP A 166 7.44 34.96 5.70
C ASP A 166 5.89 35.04 5.72
N ASN A 167 5.34 36.24 5.89
CA ASN A 167 3.90 36.49 5.97
C ASN A 167 3.19 36.24 4.63
N ASP A 168 3.90 36.40 3.51
CA ASP A 168 3.34 36.28 2.15
C ASP A 168 3.49 34.86 1.57
N LEU A 169 3.58 33.84 2.45
CA LEU A 169 3.79 32.46 2.08
C LEU A 169 2.57 31.86 1.36
N SER A 170 2.75 31.52 0.08
CA SER A 170 1.70 30.91 -0.73
C SER A 170 1.52 29.42 -0.39
N TRP A 171 2.62 28.71 -0.10
CA TRP A 171 2.57 27.32 0.37
C TRP A 171 3.86 26.96 1.12
N VAL A 172 3.79 25.97 1.99
CA VAL A 172 4.93 25.35 2.67
C VAL A 172 4.82 23.84 2.54
N LYS A 173 5.94 23.17 2.25
CA LYS A 173 6.03 21.71 2.17
C LYS A 173 7.06 21.19 3.17
N PHE A 174 6.62 20.37 4.10
CA PHE A 174 7.46 19.67 5.07
C PHE A 174 7.88 18.27 4.61
N ASN A 175 8.91 17.70 5.23
CA ASN A 175 9.53 16.43 4.85
C ASN A 175 10.04 16.42 3.40
N VAL A 176 11.02 17.28 3.13
CA VAL A 176 11.54 17.54 1.78
C VAL A 176 12.15 16.27 1.22
N GLY A 177 11.63 15.83 0.08
CA GLY A 177 12.02 14.60 -0.62
C GLY A 177 11.70 13.31 0.15
N GLN A 178 10.78 13.33 1.11
CA GLN A 178 10.38 12.17 1.93
C GLN A 178 11.55 11.48 2.64
N ARG A 179 12.52 12.27 3.12
CA ARG A 179 13.73 11.73 3.77
C ARG A 179 13.51 11.37 5.23
N GLY A 180 12.55 12.02 5.88
CA GLY A 180 12.10 11.74 7.24
C GLY A 180 11.13 10.57 7.29
N PHE A 181 11.19 9.77 8.35
CA PHE A 181 10.27 8.64 8.57
C PHE A 181 9.01 9.09 9.33
N TYR A 182 8.31 10.07 8.78
CA TYR A 182 7.09 10.64 9.36
C TYR A 182 6.15 11.13 8.25
N ARG A 183 4.86 11.24 8.56
CA ARG A 183 3.85 11.82 7.67
C ARG A 183 3.60 13.27 8.04
N VAL A 184 3.11 14.06 7.09
CA VAL A 184 2.69 15.44 7.33
C VAL A 184 1.22 15.62 7.02
N ASN A 185 0.47 16.19 7.96
CA ASN A 185 -0.85 16.75 7.71
C ASN A 185 -0.76 18.27 7.79
N TYR A 186 -1.56 18.96 6.98
CA TYR A 186 -1.63 20.41 6.94
C TYR A 186 -3.05 20.86 7.29
N ASP A 187 -3.19 22.11 7.71
CA ASP A 187 -4.51 22.74 7.80
C ASP A 187 -5.17 22.83 6.40
N PRO A 188 -6.52 22.94 6.32
CA PRO A 188 -7.23 22.94 5.05
C PRO A 188 -6.77 24.02 4.06
N ARG A 189 -6.37 25.21 4.52
CA ARG A 189 -5.92 26.29 3.62
C ARG A 189 -4.58 25.93 2.98
N THR A 190 -3.66 25.39 3.78
CA THR A 190 -2.34 24.96 3.29
C THR A 190 -2.46 23.78 2.32
N TRP A 191 -3.32 22.79 2.60
CA TRP A 191 -3.61 21.71 1.66
C TRP A 191 -4.13 22.25 0.31
N GLN A 192 -5.11 23.15 0.34
CA GLN A 192 -5.68 23.75 -0.86
C GLN A 192 -4.64 24.55 -1.67
N ALA A 193 -3.74 25.26 -0.99
CA ALA A 193 -2.64 25.95 -1.65
C ALA A 193 -1.65 24.99 -2.33
N ILE A 194 -1.34 23.86 -1.70
CA ILE A 194 -0.51 22.80 -2.29
C ILE A 194 -1.19 22.19 -3.52
N ILE A 195 -2.50 21.88 -3.44
CA ILE A 195 -3.29 21.37 -4.57
C ILE A 195 -3.28 22.36 -5.73
N HIS A 196 -3.52 23.64 -5.45
CA HIS A 196 -3.47 24.70 -6.46
C HIS A 196 -2.09 24.78 -7.14
N GLN A 197 -1.00 24.68 -6.37
CA GLN A 197 0.36 24.65 -6.92
C GLN A 197 0.61 23.40 -7.78
N LEU A 198 0.12 22.23 -7.38
CA LEU A 198 0.21 20.99 -8.16
C LEU A 198 -0.55 21.11 -9.50
N LEU A 199 -1.76 21.66 -9.49
CA LEU A 199 -2.56 21.86 -10.70
C LEU A 199 -1.93 22.89 -11.66
N THR A 200 -1.26 23.92 -11.12
CA THR A 200 -0.70 25.03 -11.91
C THR A 200 0.72 24.73 -12.42
N ASP A 201 1.62 24.29 -11.55
CA ASP A 201 3.01 23.96 -11.85
C ASP A 201 3.54 22.94 -10.83
N HIS A 202 3.20 21.67 -11.04
CA HIS A 202 3.62 20.57 -10.16
C HIS A 202 5.15 20.40 -10.08
N LEU A 203 5.91 20.88 -11.07
CA LEU A 203 7.37 20.72 -11.10
C LEU A 203 8.09 21.59 -10.06
N ARG A 204 7.39 22.50 -9.37
CA ARG A 204 7.89 23.19 -8.17
C ARG A 204 8.17 22.25 -7.02
N PHE A 205 7.47 21.13 -6.96
CA PHE A 205 7.77 20.05 -6.03
C PHE A 205 8.63 19.00 -6.72
N SER A 206 9.62 18.46 -6.01
CA SER A 206 10.38 17.33 -6.53
C SER A 206 9.48 16.11 -6.77
N SER A 207 9.91 15.16 -7.61
CA SER A 207 9.17 13.91 -7.82
C SER A 207 8.89 13.17 -6.51
N ALA A 208 9.83 13.20 -5.57
CA ALA A 208 9.68 12.58 -4.25
C ALA A 208 8.70 13.36 -3.36
N ASP A 209 8.68 14.69 -3.42
CA ASP A 209 7.72 15.51 -2.69
C ASP A 209 6.30 15.28 -3.17
N ARG A 210 6.08 15.23 -4.49
CA ARG A 210 4.76 14.93 -5.05
C ARG A 210 4.27 13.54 -4.67
N ALA A 211 5.15 12.54 -4.76
CA ALA A 211 4.84 11.20 -4.27
C ALA A 211 4.51 11.21 -2.77
N SER A 212 5.22 11.97 -1.93
CA SER A 212 4.89 12.07 -0.50
C SER A 212 3.58 12.77 -0.20
N LEU A 213 3.23 13.82 -0.97
CA LEU A 213 1.97 14.54 -0.80
C LEU A 213 0.79 13.63 -1.11
N ILE A 214 0.89 12.84 -2.19
CA ILE A 214 -0.10 11.80 -2.51
C ILE A 214 -0.14 10.76 -1.39
N ASP A 215 1.01 10.20 -1.00
CA ASP A 215 1.05 9.14 0.02
C ASP A 215 0.46 9.59 1.36
N ASP A 216 0.76 10.83 1.77
CA ASP A 216 0.26 11.40 3.02
C ASP A 216 -1.24 11.68 2.94
N VAL A 217 -1.75 12.35 1.90
CA VAL A 217 -3.19 12.68 1.84
C VAL A 217 -4.07 11.43 1.77
N PHE A 218 -3.66 10.40 1.02
CA PHE A 218 -4.41 9.15 0.93
C PHE A 218 -4.31 8.34 2.22
N ALA A 219 -3.16 8.30 2.89
CA ALA A 219 -3.02 7.63 4.18
C ALA A 219 -3.82 8.34 5.28
N LEU A 220 -3.84 9.68 5.27
CA LEU A 220 -4.66 10.48 6.19
C LEU A 220 -6.15 10.28 5.95
N ALA A 221 -6.58 10.22 4.69
CA ALA A 221 -7.96 9.92 4.34
C ALA A 221 -8.34 8.48 4.73
N SER A 222 -7.40 7.53 4.61
CA SER A 222 -7.58 6.16 5.08
C SER A 222 -7.65 6.05 6.61
N ALA A 223 -7.05 7.02 7.32
CA ALA A 223 -7.13 7.16 8.77
C ALA A 223 -8.31 8.02 9.25
N SER A 224 -9.16 8.51 8.33
CA SER A 224 -10.21 9.50 8.60
C SER A 224 -9.70 10.78 9.29
N ASP A 225 -8.41 11.14 9.10
CA ASP A 225 -7.81 12.39 9.60
C ASP A 225 -8.07 13.58 8.64
N VAL A 226 -8.39 13.30 7.37
CA VAL A 226 -8.86 14.28 6.38
C VAL A 226 -10.01 13.67 5.57
N ASN A 227 -10.82 14.53 4.93
CA ASN A 227 -11.89 14.05 4.04
C ASN A 227 -11.30 13.37 2.80
N VAL A 228 -11.89 12.24 2.39
CA VAL A 228 -11.51 11.50 1.16
C VAL A 228 -11.56 12.34 -0.12
N SER A 229 -12.45 13.32 -0.20
CA SER A 229 -12.56 14.23 -1.34
C SER A 229 -11.28 15.03 -1.56
N LEU A 230 -10.55 15.36 -0.48
CA LEU A 230 -9.28 16.09 -0.57
C LEU A 230 -8.20 15.27 -1.30
N ALA A 231 -8.17 13.95 -1.07
CA ALA A 231 -7.23 13.06 -1.73
C ALA A 231 -7.58 12.87 -3.22
N LEU A 232 -8.87 12.78 -3.54
CA LEU A 232 -9.36 12.71 -4.92
C LEU A 232 -9.07 14.00 -5.68
N GLU A 233 -9.37 15.16 -5.09
CA GLU A 233 -9.05 16.48 -5.64
C GLU A 233 -7.54 16.64 -5.89
N LEU A 234 -6.70 16.28 -4.91
CA LEU A 234 -5.25 16.30 -5.11
C LEU A 234 -4.85 15.41 -6.28
N SER A 235 -5.44 14.22 -6.45
CA SER A 235 -5.06 13.30 -7.52
C SER A 235 -5.32 13.84 -8.93
N GLU A 236 -6.17 14.84 -9.11
CA GLU A 236 -6.49 15.42 -10.43
C GLU A 236 -5.27 16.00 -11.15
N TYR A 237 -4.25 16.47 -10.42
CA TYR A 237 -3.03 17.00 -11.04
C TYR A 237 -2.29 15.93 -11.87
N LEU A 238 -2.52 14.64 -11.61
CA LEU A 238 -1.84 13.53 -12.27
C LEU A 238 -2.03 13.53 -13.80
N VAL A 239 -3.08 14.18 -14.33
CA VAL A 239 -3.25 14.40 -15.77
C VAL A 239 -2.05 15.12 -16.42
N SER A 240 -1.27 15.87 -15.63
CA SER A 240 -0.04 16.54 -16.06
C SER A 240 1.25 15.85 -15.63
N GLU A 241 1.18 14.76 -14.85
CA GLU A 241 2.34 14.05 -14.32
C GLU A 241 2.97 13.10 -15.35
N GLU A 242 4.31 13.07 -15.41
CA GLU A 242 5.08 12.21 -16.32
C GLU A 242 6.16 11.38 -15.62
N GLN A 243 6.28 11.46 -14.28
CA GLN A 243 7.30 10.76 -13.51
C GLN A 243 6.73 9.52 -12.80
N TYR A 244 7.56 8.47 -12.75
CA TYR A 244 7.19 7.17 -12.16
C TYR A 244 6.76 7.24 -10.70
N GLY A 245 7.51 7.96 -9.85
CA GLY A 245 7.28 7.96 -8.40
C GLY A 245 5.86 8.35 -8.00
N PRO A 246 5.37 9.53 -8.40
CA PRO A 246 4.01 9.98 -8.09
C PRO A 246 2.92 9.08 -8.67
N TRP A 247 3.06 8.63 -9.92
CA TRP A 247 2.12 7.71 -10.54
C TRP A 247 2.02 6.38 -9.80
N HIS A 248 3.16 5.79 -9.44
CA HIS A 248 3.22 4.55 -8.71
C HIS A 248 2.53 4.67 -7.34
N THR A 249 2.77 5.77 -6.63
CA THR A 249 2.12 6.04 -5.34
C THR A 249 0.61 6.19 -5.51
N ALA A 250 0.16 7.03 -6.45
CA ALA A 250 -1.26 7.29 -6.66
C ALA A 250 -2.03 6.02 -7.05
N LEU A 251 -1.54 5.26 -8.02
CA LEU A 251 -2.20 4.03 -8.46
C LEU A 251 -2.24 2.98 -7.35
N SER A 252 -1.23 2.92 -6.48
CA SER A 252 -1.24 2.01 -5.33
C SER A 252 -2.41 2.31 -4.39
N HIS A 253 -2.63 3.57 -4.02
CA HIS A 253 -3.74 3.99 -3.16
C HIS A 253 -5.10 3.86 -3.85
N LEU A 254 -5.21 4.28 -5.10
CA LEU A 254 -6.46 4.20 -5.88
C LEU A 254 -6.91 2.74 -6.06
N TYR A 255 -5.99 1.79 -6.25
CA TYR A 255 -6.33 0.36 -6.31
C TYR A 255 -6.64 -0.27 -4.96
N GLU A 256 -6.05 0.23 -3.88
CA GLU A 256 -6.45 -0.15 -2.53
C GLU A 256 -7.91 0.25 -2.29
N TRP A 257 -8.26 1.50 -2.59
CA TRP A 257 -9.66 1.97 -2.50
C TRP A 257 -10.58 1.19 -3.43
N ALA A 258 -10.20 0.95 -4.69
CA ALA A 258 -10.99 0.12 -5.61
C ALA A 258 -11.22 -1.30 -5.07
N THR A 259 -10.25 -1.85 -4.33
CA THR A 259 -10.41 -3.15 -3.66
C THR A 259 -11.43 -3.08 -2.53
N LEU A 260 -11.37 -2.04 -1.69
CA LEU A 260 -12.28 -1.80 -0.56
C LEU A 260 -13.73 -1.59 -1.04
N ILE A 261 -13.94 -0.77 -2.05
CA ILE A 261 -15.27 -0.43 -2.56
C ILE A 261 -15.76 -1.38 -3.67
N PHE A 262 -15.05 -2.47 -3.95
CA PHE A 262 -15.33 -3.36 -5.10
C PHE A 262 -16.80 -3.79 -5.22
N SER A 263 -17.46 -4.08 -4.10
CA SER A 263 -18.86 -4.51 -4.04
C SER A 263 -19.87 -3.35 -3.94
N ARG A 264 -19.43 -2.11 -4.17
CA ARG A 264 -20.26 -0.90 -4.12
C ARG A 264 -20.58 -0.39 -5.53
N PRO A 265 -21.75 0.26 -5.76
CA PRO A 265 -22.14 0.77 -7.08
C PRO A 265 -21.10 1.70 -7.71
N HIS A 266 -20.34 2.42 -6.89
CA HIS A 266 -19.47 3.52 -7.30
C HIS A 266 -18.03 3.06 -7.61
N HIS A 267 -17.72 1.77 -7.43
CA HIS A 267 -16.46 1.18 -7.92
C HIS A 267 -16.21 1.49 -9.40
N LYS A 268 -17.27 1.45 -10.23
CA LYS A 268 -17.16 1.81 -11.65
C LYS A 268 -16.78 3.27 -11.86
N HIS A 269 -17.30 4.19 -11.05
CA HIS A 269 -16.94 5.61 -11.15
C HIS A 269 -15.50 5.85 -10.73
N LEU A 270 -15.00 5.14 -9.72
CA LEU A 270 -13.58 5.20 -9.37
C LEU A 270 -12.68 4.69 -10.52
N LEU A 271 -13.09 3.61 -11.19
CA LEU A 271 -12.37 3.15 -12.39
C LEU A 271 -12.46 4.18 -13.53
N SER A 272 -13.60 4.85 -13.73
CA SER A 272 -13.71 5.97 -14.68
C SER A 272 -12.77 7.11 -14.34
N HIS A 273 -12.65 7.46 -13.05
CA HIS A 273 -11.70 8.46 -12.58
C HIS A 273 -10.26 8.08 -12.90
N ILE A 274 -9.84 6.86 -12.54
CA ILE A 274 -8.51 6.33 -12.90
C ILE A 274 -8.30 6.39 -14.41
N CYS A 275 -9.31 6.02 -15.22
CA CYS A 275 -9.25 6.07 -16.68
C CYS A 275 -8.96 7.49 -17.19
N THR A 276 -9.68 8.50 -16.67
CA THR A 276 -9.47 9.91 -17.02
C THR A 276 -8.07 10.39 -16.64
N LEU A 277 -7.56 10.02 -15.47
CA LEU A 277 -6.21 10.40 -15.05
C LEU A 277 -5.15 9.85 -16.01
N VAL A 278 -5.24 8.58 -16.41
CA VAL A 278 -4.19 7.90 -17.20
C VAL A 278 -4.26 8.20 -18.70
N GLU A 279 -5.39 8.68 -19.22
CA GLU A 279 -5.69 8.80 -20.65
C GLU A 279 -4.60 9.54 -21.44
N LYS A 280 -4.27 10.77 -21.02
CA LYS A 280 -3.28 11.60 -21.71
C LYS A 280 -1.90 10.95 -21.76
N LEU A 281 -1.46 10.34 -20.65
CA LEU A 281 -0.16 9.68 -20.58
C LEU A 281 -0.14 8.36 -21.35
N TYR A 282 -1.25 7.62 -21.36
CA TYR A 282 -1.40 6.41 -22.17
C TYR A 282 -1.12 6.68 -23.66
N HIS A 283 -1.70 7.76 -24.21
CA HIS A 283 -1.49 8.11 -25.62
C HIS A 283 -0.04 8.52 -25.96
N SER A 284 0.74 9.00 -25.00
CA SER A 284 2.12 9.46 -25.24
C SER A 284 3.20 8.43 -24.87
N ILE A 285 2.92 7.49 -23.96
CA ILE A 285 3.93 6.57 -23.41
C ILE A 285 4.35 5.45 -24.38
N GLY A 286 3.41 5.02 -25.24
CA GLY A 286 3.58 4.04 -26.31
C GLY A 286 3.88 2.60 -25.84
N TRP A 287 3.90 1.67 -26.79
CA TRP A 287 4.10 0.22 -26.57
C TRP A 287 5.49 -0.30 -26.94
N GLU A 288 6.49 0.59 -26.98
CA GLU A 288 7.87 0.25 -27.34
C GLU A 288 8.77 0.23 -26.09
N ASP A 289 9.63 -0.78 -25.97
CA ASP A 289 10.52 -0.97 -24.80
C ASP A 289 11.78 -0.07 -24.86
N THR A 290 11.55 1.24 -24.95
CA THR A 290 12.57 2.28 -25.13
C THR A 290 12.64 3.24 -23.95
N GLY A 291 13.73 4.00 -23.86
CA GLY A 291 13.96 5.00 -22.82
C GLY A 291 14.68 4.49 -21.56
N ALA A 292 14.87 5.38 -20.59
CA ALA A 292 15.52 5.08 -19.32
C ALA A 292 14.70 4.13 -18.45
N HIS A 293 15.34 3.55 -17.42
CA HIS A 293 14.72 2.54 -16.54
C HIS A 293 13.38 2.99 -15.95
N LEU A 294 13.30 4.19 -15.36
CA LEU A 294 12.04 4.71 -14.79
C LEU A 294 10.94 4.91 -15.82
N LYS A 295 11.29 5.31 -17.06
CA LYS A 295 10.30 5.43 -18.15
C LYS A 295 9.74 4.07 -18.56
N LYS A 296 10.55 3.01 -18.51
CA LYS A 296 10.11 1.63 -18.78
C LYS A 296 9.17 1.11 -17.69
N LEU A 297 9.45 1.43 -16.42
CA LEU A 297 8.55 1.12 -15.31
C LEU A 297 7.22 1.86 -15.44
N LEU A 298 7.25 3.18 -15.62
CA LEU A 298 6.06 4.00 -15.83
C LEU A 298 5.24 3.49 -17.00
N ARG A 299 5.87 3.13 -18.13
CA ARG A 299 5.16 2.54 -19.27
C ARG A 299 4.38 1.28 -18.90
N ALA A 300 5.03 0.31 -18.27
CA ALA A 300 4.35 -0.93 -17.90
C ALA A 300 3.18 -0.66 -16.93
N GLU A 301 3.34 0.30 -16.03
CA GLU A 301 2.33 0.68 -15.04
C GLU A 301 1.14 1.42 -15.67
N ILE A 302 1.36 2.43 -16.51
CA ILE A 302 0.28 3.16 -17.19
C ILE A 302 -0.47 2.27 -18.18
N LEU A 303 0.23 1.42 -18.92
CA LEU A 303 -0.43 0.47 -19.82
C LEU A 303 -1.28 -0.54 -19.04
N GLN A 304 -0.78 -1.02 -17.88
CA GLN A 304 -1.56 -1.88 -17.00
C GLN A 304 -2.76 -1.13 -16.42
N ALA A 305 -2.58 0.13 -16.04
CA ALA A 305 -3.64 0.94 -15.47
C ALA A 305 -4.78 1.22 -16.45
N ALA A 306 -4.44 1.56 -17.69
CA ALA A 306 -5.39 1.71 -18.79
C ALA A 306 -6.19 0.41 -19.03
N LEU A 307 -5.56 -0.76 -18.91
CA LEU A 307 -6.26 -2.05 -19.02
C LEU A 307 -7.17 -2.33 -17.82
N ASP A 308 -6.71 -2.02 -16.60
CA ASP A 308 -7.46 -2.31 -15.37
C ASP A 308 -8.68 -1.39 -15.22
N CYS A 309 -8.60 -0.14 -15.71
CA CYS A 309 -9.74 0.79 -15.73
C CYS A 309 -10.67 0.61 -16.94
N GLY A 310 -10.35 -0.30 -17.88
CA GLY A 310 -11.23 -0.64 -19.00
C GLY A 310 -11.12 0.25 -20.24
N ASN A 311 -9.96 0.86 -20.50
CA ASN A 311 -9.75 1.64 -21.72
C ASN A 311 -9.77 0.73 -22.97
N ASP A 312 -10.73 0.93 -23.87
CA ASP A 312 -10.96 0.07 -25.03
C ASP A 312 -9.78 0.04 -26.01
N GLU A 313 -9.10 1.17 -26.23
CA GLU A 313 -7.93 1.23 -27.11
C GLU A 313 -6.76 0.42 -26.54
N ALA A 314 -6.53 0.53 -25.23
CA ALA A 314 -5.50 -0.23 -24.53
C ALA A 314 -5.78 -1.73 -24.58
N ILE A 315 -7.05 -2.13 -24.36
CA ILE A 315 -7.48 -3.53 -24.44
C ILE A 315 -7.25 -4.06 -25.86
N ALA A 316 -7.71 -3.35 -26.89
CA ALA A 316 -7.54 -3.76 -28.28
C ALA A 316 -6.06 -3.90 -28.67
N ALA A 317 -5.22 -2.93 -28.27
CA ALA A 317 -3.79 -2.95 -28.53
C ALA A 317 -3.08 -4.12 -27.82
N ALA A 318 -3.44 -4.40 -26.57
CA ALA A 318 -2.87 -5.51 -25.81
C ALA A 318 -3.29 -6.88 -26.36
N GLN A 319 -4.56 -7.03 -26.75
CA GLN A 319 -5.07 -8.25 -27.38
C GLN A 319 -4.39 -8.50 -28.72
N GLN A 320 -4.24 -7.47 -29.56
CA GLN A 320 -3.53 -7.60 -30.84
C GLN A 320 -2.09 -8.09 -30.61
N LYS A 321 -1.37 -7.51 -29.64
CA LYS A 321 0.00 -7.92 -29.32
C LYS A 321 0.08 -9.35 -28.78
N PHE A 322 -0.89 -9.75 -27.97
CA PHE A 322 -0.98 -11.13 -27.48
C PHE A 322 -1.23 -12.11 -28.63
N GLU A 323 -2.11 -11.77 -29.57
CA GLU A 323 -2.41 -12.63 -30.71
C GLU A 323 -1.22 -12.74 -31.68
N LEU A 324 -0.55 -11.62 -32.00
CA LEU A 324 0.68 -11.64 -32.80
C LEU A 324 1.77 -12.50 -32.17
N TRP A 325 1.88 -12.48 -30.84
CA TRP A 325 2.80 -13.35 -30.12
C TRP A 325 2.41 -14.83 -30.22
N ARG A 326 1.10 -15.11 -30.14
CA ARG A 326 0.54 -16.46 -30.16
C ARG A 326 0.62 -17.13 -31.53
N SER A 327 0.26 -16.43 -32.61
CA SER A 327 0.09 -17.01 -33.95
C SER A 327 1.22 -16.69 -34.92
N GLU A 328 1.89 -15.55 -34.77
CA GLU A 328 2.93 -15.08 -35.70
C GLU A 328 4.36 -15.17 -35.11
N ASN A 329 4.50 -15.73 -33.91
CA ASN A 329 5.77 -15.87 -33.19
C ASN A 329 6.52 -14.53 -33.00
N VAL A 330 5.78 -13.42 -32.96
CA VAL A 330 6.32 -12.08 -32.71
C VAL A 330 6.65 -11.95 -31.23
N THR A 331 7.90 -11.66 -30.89
CA THR A 331 8.32 -11.63 -29.48
C THR A 331 7.79 -10.39 -28.75
N VAL A 332 7.15 -10.59 -27.60
CA VAL A 332 6.78 -9.49 -26.71
C VAL A 332 8.02 -8.98 -25.94
N PRO A 333 8.30 -7.66 -25.96
CA PRO A 333 9.42 -7.09 -25.22
C PRO A 333 9.36 -7.41 -23.71
N PRO A 334 10.49 -7.69 -23.04
CA PRO A 334 10.50 -8.16 -21.66
C PRO A 334 9.70 -7.31 -20.66
N ASN A 335 9.78 -5.97 -20.75
CA ASN A 335 9.07 -5.08 -19.83
C ASN A 335 7.55 -5.00 -20.10
N LEU A 336 7.08 -5.51 -21.24
CA LEU A 336 5.67 -5.49 -21.63
C LEU A 336 5.00 -6.87 -21.52
N ARG A 337 5.78 -7.95 -21.35
CA ARG A 337 5.25 -9.32 -21.24
C ARG A 337 4.17 -9.45 -20.19
N ARG A 338 4.42 -8.93 -18.98
CA ARG A 338 3.45 -8.99 -17.88
C ARG A 338 2.11 -8.39 -18.29
N VAL A 339 2.13 -7.19 -18.88
CA VAL A 339 0.93 -6.45 -19.32
C VAL A 339 0.19 -7.22 -20.42
N VAL A 340 0.91 -7.64 -21.46
CA VAL A 340 0.33 -8.34 -22.62
C VAL A 340 -0.23 -9.72 -22.23
N TYR A 341 0.47 -10.48 -21.38
CA TYR A 341 0.02 -11.82 -20.98
C TYR A 341 -1.22 -11.74 -20.11
N LYS A 342 -1.24 -10.81 -19.15
CA LYS A 342 -2.41 -10.56 -18.30
C LYS A 342 -3.62 -10.16 -19.14
N ALA A 343 -3.45 -9.24 -20.10
CA ALA A 343 -4.52 -8.82 -21.00
C ALA A 343 -5.04 -9.99 -21.86
N GLY A 344 -4.13 -10.75 -22.46
CA GLY A 344 -4.47 -11.90 -23.30
C GLY A 344 -5.26 -12.96 -22.56
N VAL A 345 -4.88 -13.30 -21.34
CA VAL A 345 -5.64 -14.26 -20.53
C VAL A 345 -6.99 -13.69 -20.06
N ARG A 346 -7.03 -12.41 -19.67
CA ARG A 346 -8.27 -11.77 -19.19
C ARG A 346 -9.35 -11.68 -20.27
N HIS A 347 -8.95 -11.32 -21.49
CA HIS A 347 -9.86 -11.02 -22.59
C HIS A 347 -9.88 -12.07 -23.72
N GLY A 348 -9.00 -13.08 -23.68
CA GLY A 348 -8.87 -14.11 -24.73
C GLY A 348 -9.64 -15.41 -24.46
N GLY A 349 -10.38 -15.49 -23.34
CA GLY A 349 -11.19 -16.66 -22.99
C GLY A 349 -10.37 -17.93 -22.69
N ASP A 350 -11.06 -19.07 -22.71
CA ASP A 350 -10.49 -20.37 -22.31
C ASP A 350 -9.31 -20.80 -23.19
N ASP A 351 -9.37 -20.50 -24.48
CA ASP A 351 -8.34 -20.87 -25.46
C ASP A 351 -7.00 -20.16 -25.20
N ALA A 352 -7.04 -18.85 -24.92
CA ALA A 352 -5.84 -18.10 -24.50
C ALA A 352 -5.27 -18.63 -23.17
N TRP A 353 -6.14 -18.99 -22.23
CA TRP A 353 -5.73 -19.56 -20.95
C TRP A 353 -4.99 -20.89 -21.12
N TRP A 354 -5.56 -21.83 -21.88
CA TRP A 354 -4.95 -23.14 -22.12
C TRP A 354 -3.65 -23.03 -22.89
N TRP A 355 -3.55 -22.11 -23.83
CA TRP A 355 -2.31 -21.86 -24.55
C TRP A 355 -1.20 -21.35 -23.60
N CYS A 356 -1.49 -20.37 -22.73
CA CYS A 356 -0.56 -19.91 -21.70
C CYS A 356 -0.18 -21.03 -20.71
N TRP A 357 -1.13 -21.91 -20.34
CA TRP A 357 -0.88 -23.06 -19.49
C TRP A 357 0.10 -24.05 -20.14
N HIS A 358 -0.09 -24.37 -21.43
CA HIS A 358 0.82 -25.22 -22.17
C HIS A 358 2.22 -24.61 -22.28
N LEU A 359 2.31 -23.30 -22.51
CA LEU A 359 3.59 -22.60 -22.54
C LEU A 359 4.29 -22.66 -21.16
N TYR A 360 3.55 -22.47 -20.06
CA TYR A 360 4.08 -22.60 -18.70
C TYR A 360 4.66 -24.00 -18.46
N ARG A 361 3.95 -25.04 -18.89
CA ARG A 361 4.36 -26.44 -18.71
C ARG A 361 5.62 -26.78 -19.50
N ASN A 362 5.79 -26.21 -20.67
CA ASN A 362 6.90 -26.51 -21.57
C ASN A 362 8.12 -25.57 -21.38
N SER A 363 7.93 -24.43 -20.73
CA SER A 363 9.01 -23.47 -20.48
C SER A 363 9.95 -23.94 -19.37
N SER A 364 11.25 -23.90 -19.66
CA SER A 364 12.35 -24.13 -18.70
C SER A 364 12.81 -22.84 -18.01
N LEU A 365 12.42 -21.67 -18.50
CA LEU A 365 12.88 -20.38 -18.00
C LEU A 365 12.03 -19.95 -16.78
N ALA A 366 12.66 -19.81 -15.62
CA ALA A 366 11.97 -19.49 -14.37
C ALA A 366 11.24 -18.14 -14.41
N SER A 367 11.83 -17.11 -15.02
CA SER A 367 11.20 -15.79 -15.16
C SER A 367 9.96 -15.82 -16.04
N GLU A 368 9.99 -16.60 -17.13
CA GLU A 368 8.86 -16.79 -18.03
C GLU A 368 7.71 -17.53 -17.32
N ARG A 369 8.04 -18.62 -16.62
CA ARG A 369 7.06 -19.38 -15.83
C ARG A 369 6.37 -18.51 -14.79
N ARG A 370 7.12 -17.62 -14.13
CA ARG A 370 6.57 -16.70 -13.13
C ARG A 370 5.54 -15.74 -13.73
N LEU A 371 5.83 -15.16 -14.90
CA LEU A 371 4.91 -14.28 -15.62
C LEU A 371 3.65 -15.02 -16.06
N LEU A 372 3.79 -16.26 -16.54
CA LEU A 372 2.65 -17.07 -16.97
C LEU A 372 1.76 -17.46 -15.78
N LEU A 373 2.33 -17.82 -14.63
CA LEU A 373 1.56 -18.09 -13.42
C LEU A 373 0.73 -16.87 -12.98
N GLU A 374 1.29 -15.66 -13.10
CA GLU A 374 0.58 -14.41 -12.82
C GLU A 374 -0.55 -14.17 -13.85
N ALA A 375 -0.25 -14.34 -15.14
CA ALA A 375 -1.22 -14.11 -16.21
C ALA A 375 -2.40 -15.07 -16.15
N LEU A 376 -2.16 -16.37 -15.87
CA LEU A 376 -3.22 -17.39 -15.73
C LEU A 376 -4.24 -17.04 -14.65
N ALA A 377 -3.82 -16.32 -13.60
CA ALA A 377 -4.72 -15.85 -12.54
C ALA A 377 -5.64 -14.70 -12.99
N GLN A 378 -5.44 -14.11 -14.18
CA GLN A 378 -6.27 -13.01 -14.70
C GLN A 378 -7.51 -13.47 -15.46
N SER A 379 -7.77 -14.77 -15.54
CA SER A 379 -8.96 -15.30 -16.22
C SER A 379 -10.24 -14.65 -15.70
N SER A 380 -11.17 -14.31 -16.60
CA SER A 380 -12.52 -13.87 -16.25
C SER A 380 -13.44 -15.04 -15.88
N SER A 381 -12.98 -16.28 -16.07
CA SER A 381 -13.75 -17.49 -15.80
C SER A 381 -13.47 -18.05 -14.39
N ALA A 382 -14.49 -18.02 -13.53
CA ALA A 382 -14.39 -18.58 -12.18
C ALA A 382 -14.03 -20.07 -12.17
N TRP A 383 -14.52 -20.85 -13.15
CA TRP A 383 -14.21 -22.28 -13.25
C TRP A 383 -12.73 -22.53 -13.56
N LEU A 384 -12.13 -21.72 -14.44
CA LEU A 384 -10.71 -21.82 -14.76
C LEU A 384 -9.85 -21.44 -13.57
N LEU A 385 -10.25 -20.43 -12.79
CA LEU A 385 -9.55 -20.05 -11.57
C LEU A 385 -9.62 -21.15 -10.51
N GLU A 386 -10.77 -21.82 -10.35
CA GLU A 386 -10.88 -22.99 -9.48
C GLU A 386 -9.98 -24.14 -9.94
N GLN A 387 -10.04 -24.49 -11.23
CA GLN A 387 -9.19 -25.52 -11.82
C GLN A 387 -7.70 -25.20 -11.64
N TYR A 388 -7.33 -23.92 -11.82
CA TYR A 388 -5.97 -23.46 -11.64
C TYR A 388 -5.49 -23.61 -10.20
N LEU A 389 -6.33 -23.26 -9.22
CA LEU A 389 -6.04 -23.50 -7.82
C LEU A 389 -5.87 -25.00 -7.52
N GLN A 390 -6.71 -25.86 -8.08
CA GLN A 390 -6.55 -27.32 -7.94
C GLN A 390 -5.23 -27.81 -8.55
N TYR A 391 -4.83 -27.32 -9.72
CA TYR A 391 -3.51 -27.60 -10.29
C TYR A 391 -2.37 -27.09 -9.43
N SER A 392 -2.55 -25.95 -8.76
CA SER A 392 -1.53 -25.42 -7.85
C SER A 392 -1.24 -26.36 -6.68
N LEU A 393 -2.24 -27.14 -6.24
CA LEU A 393 -2.09 -28.09 -5.14
C LEU A 393 -1.50 -29.45 -5.59
N ASP A 394 -1.40 -29.72 -6.89
CA ASP A 394 -0.72 -30.90 -7.42
C ASP A 394 0.75 -30.60 -7.70
N ALA A 395 1.64 -31.22 -6.91
CA ALA A 395 3.10 -31.07 -7.02
C ALA A 395 3.69 -31.48 -8.39
N LYS A 396 2.95 -32.26 -9.20
CA LYS A 396 3.35 -32.61 -10.58
C LYS A 396 3.00 -31.50 -11.58
N MET A 397 2.09 -30.60 -11.23
CA MET A 397 1.57 -29.57 -12.10
C MET A 397 2.22 -28.21 -11.80
N VAL A 398 2.31 -27.84 -10.52
CA VAL A 398 2.95 -26.61 -10.03
C VAL A 398 3.93 -26.95 -8.91
N ARG A 399 5.06 -26.24 -8.84
CA ARG A 399 6.07 -26.47 -7.80
C ARG A 399 5.52 -26.00 -6.45
N GLY A 400 5.79 -26.76 -5.38
CA GLY A 400 5.34 -26.43 -4.03
C GLY A 400 5.65 -25.00 -3.56
N GLN A 401 6.81 -24.46 -3.96
CA GLN A 401 7.21 -23.09 -3.64
C GLN A 401 6.36 -22.02 -4.34
N ASP A 402 5.67 -22.34 -5.44
CA ASP A 402 4.90 -21.38 -6.24
C ASP A 402 3.41 -21.36 -5.84
N VAL A 403 2.95 -22.30 -5.00
CA VAL A 403 1.52 -22.45 -4.67
C VAL A 403 0.96 -21.22 -3.95
N HIS A 404 1.71 -20.65 -2.99
CA HIS A 404 1.28 -19.45 -2.27
C HIS A 404 1.15 -18.25 -3.22
N PHE A 405 1.99 -18.19 -4.26
CA PHE A 405 1.89 -17.16 -5.29
C PHE A 405 0.63 -17.33 -6.12
N VAL A 406 0.34 -18.54 -6.60
CA VAL A 406 -0.88 -18.81 -7.37
C VAL A 406 -2.12 -18.42 -6.56
N ILE A 407 -2.20 -18.85 -5.30
CA ILE A 407 -3.29 -18.47 -4.39
C ILE A 407 -3.39 -16.95 -4.27
N SER A 408 -2.24 -16.27 -4.10
CA SER A 408 -2.21 -14.81 -3.95
C SER A 408 -2.70 -14.09 -5.20
N GLU A 409 -2.27 -14.51 -6.39
CA GLU A 409 -2.69 -13.89 -7.65
C GLU A 409 -4.16 -14.15 -7.96
N VAL A 410 -4.68 -15.36 -7.69
CA VAL A 410 -6.11 -15.67 -7.85
C VAL A 410 -6.95 -14.87 -6.85
N SER A 411 -6.45 -14.64 -5.64
CA SER A 411 -7.16 -13.83 -4.63
C SER A 411 -7.26 -12.35 -5.01
N LYS A 412 -6.32 -11.82 -5.79
CA LYS A 412 -6.40 -10.45 -6.33
C LYS A 412 -7.46 -10.33 -7.42
N ASN A 413 -7.74 -11.41 -8.16
CA ASN A 413 -8.76 -11.41 -9.20
C ASN A 413 -10.17 -11.32 -8.58
N PRO A 414 -11.00 -10.34 -8.97
CA PRO A 414 -12.38 -10.23 -8.50
C PRO A 414 -13.22 -11.50 -8.62
N ASN A 415 -13.07 -12.24 -9.73
CA ASN A 415 -13.77 -13.52 -9.96
C ASN A 415 -13.14 -14.69 -9.20
N GLY A 416 -11.92 -14.51 -8.67
CA GLY A 416 -11.14 -15.51 -7.95
C GLY A 416 -11.18 -15.40 -6.44
N ARG A 417 -11.48 -14.22 -5.87
CA ARG A 417 -11.53 -13.93 -4.42
C ARG A 417 -12.25 -15.02 -3.61
N LEU A 418 -13.53 -15.25 -3.92
CA LEU A 418 -14.35 -16.25 -3.22
C LEU A 418 -13.84 -17.68 -3.42
N VAL A 419 -13.39 -18.02 -4.63
CA VAL A 419 -12.89 -19.35 -4.98
C VAL A 419 -11.59 -19.65 -4.25
N ALA A 420 -10.68 -18.67 -4.17
CA ALA A 420 -9.43 -18.78 -3.43
C ALA A 420 -9.67 -18.96 -1.94
N TRP A 421 -10.54 -18.16 -1.33
CA TRP A 421 -10.91 -18.29 0.08
C TRP A 421 -11.49 -19.68 0.40
N ARG A 422 -12.45 -20.15 -0.39
CA ARG A 422 -13.03 -21.51 -0.23
C ARG A 422 -11.99 -22.61 -0.38
N THR A 423 -11.11 -22.49 -1.37
CA THR A 423 -10.05 -23.48 -1.62
C THR A 423 -9.07 -23.54 -0.46
N VAL A 424 -8.63 -22.38 0.05
CA VAL A 424 -7.72 -22.31 1.21
C VAL A 424 -8.36 -22.91 2.45
N ARG A 425 -9.64 -22.61 2.73
CA ARG A 425 -10.36 -23.25 3.84
C ARG A 425 -10.43 -24.77 3.70
N LYS A 426 -10.80 -25.25 2.52
CA LYS A 426 -10.95 -26.69 2.23
C LYS A 426 -9.62 -27.44 2.36
N HIS A 427 -8.53 -26.84 1.91
CA HIS A 427 -7.20 -27.47 1.81
C HIS A 427 -6.19 -26.94 2.84
N TRP A 428 -6.66 -26.33 3.93
CA TRP A 428 -5.77 -25.71 4.92
C TRP A 428 -4.75 -26.69 5.48
N SER A 429 -5.19 -27.90 5.82
CA SER A 429 -4.31 -28.97 6.31
C SER A 429 -3.23 -29.34 5.30
N ASP A 430 -3.56 -29.42 4.00
CA ASP A 430 -2.60 -29.72 2.94
C ASP A 430 -1.56 -28.59 2.80
N LEU A 431 -1.99 -27.33 2.89
CA LEU A 431 -1.12 -26.16 2.86
C LEU A 431 -0.17 -26.13 4.07
N MET A 432 -0.68 -26.48 5.26
CA MET A 432 0.13 -26.59 6.48
C MET A 432 1.15 -27.73 6.39
N ILE A 433 0.82 -28.84 5.74
CA ILE A 433 1.77 -29.94 5.47
C ILE A 433 2.83 -29.48 4.46
N LEU A 434 2.42 -28.82 3.38
CA LEU A 434 3.31 -28.37 2.30
C LEU A 434 4.37 -27.38 2.78
N TYR A 435 3.97 -26.39 3.58
CA TYR A 435 4.88 -25.34 4.07
C TYR A 435 5.45 -25.64 5.46
N GLY A 436 4.96 -26.68 6.14
CA GLY A 436 5.30 -26.95 7.54
C GLY A 436 5.00 -25.74 8.42
N ARG A 437 5.90 -25.45 9.36
CA ARG A 437 5.82 -24.23 10.21
C ARG A 437 6.46 -23.00 9.55
N SER A 438 6.77 -23.02 8.25
CA SER A 438 7.33 -21.86 7.55
C SER A 438 6.36 -20.68 7.65
N SER A 439 6.75 -19.67 8.42
CA SER A 439 5.87 -18.56 8.76
C SER A 439 5.51 -17.69 7.55
N TYR A 440 6.40 -17.57 6.56
CA TYR A 440 6.21 -16.61 5.47
C TYR A 440 5.09 -17.00 4.50
N ALA A 441 5.09 -18.24 3.97
CA ALA A 441 4.12 -18.65 2.96
C ALA A 441 2.69 -18.67 3.53
N ILE A 442 2.52 -19.20 4.75
CA ILE A 442 1.23 -19.20 5.46
C ILE A 442 0.78 -17.77 5.76
N SER A 443 1.69 -16.89 6.23
CA SER A 443 1.36 -15.47 6.43
C SER A 443 0.92 -14.79 5.13
N SER A 444 1.58 -15.09 4.02
CA SER A 444 1.23 -14.53 2.71
C SER A 444 -0.14 -15.02 2.24
N ILE A 445 -0.44 -16.30 2.43
CA ILE A 445 -1.75 -16.89 2.06
C ILE A 445 -2.86 -16.23 2.87
N ILE A 446 -2.71 -16.16 4.20
CA ILE A 446 -3.71 -15.54 5.08
C ILE A 446 -4.01 -14.12 4.61
N LYS A 447 -2.98 -13.28 4.49
CA LYS A 447 -3.14 -11.90 4.02
C LYS A 447 -3.83 -11.82 2.66
N ALA A 448 -3.41 -12.64 1.70
CA ALA A 448 -3.95 -12.56 0.34
C ALA A 448 -5.44 -12.94 0.26
N VAL A 449 -5.87 -13.97 0.98
CA VAL A 449 -7.27 -14.39 0.96
C VAL A 449 -8.17 -13.56 1.86
N THR A 450 -7.64 -12.77 2.79
CA THR A 450 -8.46 -11.98 3.72
C THR A 450 -8.50 -10.48 3.41
N ILE A 451 -7.54 -9.94 2.66
CA ILE A 451 -7.40 -8.48 2.44
C ILE A 451 -8.63 -7.80 1.79
N HIS A 452 -9.44 -8.56 1.07
CA HIS A 452 -10.61 -8.03 0.34
C HIS A 452 -11.92 -8.13 1.13
N HIS A 453 -11.88 -8.64 2.36
CA HIS A 453 -13.05 -8.72 3.24
C HIS A 453 -13.33 -7.36 3.87
N THR A 454 -14.59 -6.94 3.78
CA THR A 454 -15.00 -5.56 4.10
C THR A 454 -16.30 -5.50 4.88
N THR A 455 -16.80 -6.63 5.37
CA THR A 455 -18.04 -6.72 6.15
C THR A 455 -17.84 -7.42 7.49
N LEU A 456 -18.74 -7.16 8.43
CA LEU A 456 -18.78 -7.89 9.71
C LEU A 456 -19.04 -9.38 9.53
N PHE A 457 -19.79 -9.75 8.49
CA PHE A 457 -20.00 -11.15 8.13
C PHE A 457 -18.68 -11.83 7.77
N ASP A 458 -17.88 -11.18 6.93
CA ASP A 458 -16.57 -11.70 6.54
C ASP A 458 -15.62 -11.82 7.75
N LEU A 459 -15.58 -10.78 8.60
CA LEU A 459 -14.77 -10.78 9.82
C LEU A 459 -15.09 -12.01 10.68
N HIS A 460 -16.37 -12.24 10.92
CA HIS A 460 -16.83 -13.38 11.70
C HIS A 460 -16.50 -14.71 11.04
N GLU A 461 -16.64 -14.82 9.72
CA GLU A 461 -16.30 -16.03 8.97
C GLU A 461 -14.80 -16.38 9.11
N VAL A 462 -13.93 -15.36 9.02
CA VAL A 462 -12.48 -15.52 9.18
C VAL A 462 -12.12 -15.92 10.62
N GLU A 463 -12.71 -15.25 11.63
CA GLU A 463 -12.51 -15.58 13.04
C GLU A 463 -12.92 -17.02 13.36
N GLN A 464 -14.11 -17.44 12.94
CA GLN A 464 -14.61 -18.79 13.18
C GLN A 464 -13.72 -19.86 12.54
N PHE A 465 -13.26 -19.64 11.30
CA PHE A 465 -12.41 -20.59 10.62
C PHE A 465 -11.08 -20.77 11.35
N PHE A 466 -10.41 -19.68 11.71
CA PHE A 466 -9.10 -19.74 12.35
C PHE A 466 -9.13 -20.06 13.84
N ALA A 467 -10.29 -19.97 14.50
CA ALA A 467 -10.47 -20.46 15.87
C ALA A 467 -10.26 -21.98 16.01
N VAL A 468 -10.51 -22.75 14.93
CA VAL A 468 -10.51 -24.22 14.97
C VAL A 468 -9.39 -24.87 14.16
N VAL A 469 -8.56 -24.10 13.44
CA VAL A 469 -7.44 -24.64 12.66
C VAL A 469 -6.09 -24.11 13.16
N PRO A 470 -5.02 -24.93 13.14
CA PRO A 470 -3.70 -24.46 13.53
C PRO A 470 -3.14 -23.48 12.49
N VAL A 471 -2.72 -22.30 12.96
CA VAL A 471 -2.16 -21.22 12.13
C VAL A 471 -0.62 -21.25 12.11
N GLY A 472 -0.02 -21.88 13.13
CA GLY A 472 1.43 -22.04 13.25
C GLY A 472 2.17 -20.70 13.19
N GLY A 473 3.13 -20.57 12.27
CA GLY A 473 3.91 -19.34 12.11
C GLY A 473 3.13 -18.14 11.56
N GLY A 474 1.86 -18.31 11.17
CA GLY A 474 1.00 -17.27 10.60
C GLY A 474 0.24 -16.42 11.63
N GLU A 475 0.34 -16.69 12.93
CA GLU A 475 -0.49 -16.04 13.97
C GLU A 475 -0.47 -14.51 13.89
N ARG A 476 0.72 -13.92 13.79
CA ARG A 476 0.86 -12.45 13.64
C ARG A 476 0.20 -11.92 12.36
N ALA A 477 0.24 -12.70 11.27
CA ALA A 477 -0.40 -12.31 10.03
C ALA A 477 -1.92 -12.42 10.12
N LEU A 478 -2.44 -13.44 10.81
CA LEU A 478 -3.87 -13.55 11.10
C LEU A 478 -4.37 -12.37 11.94
N GLN A 479 -3.70 -12.05 13.04
CA GLN A 479 -4.09 -10.92 13.89
C GLN A 479 -4.07 -9.59 13.09
N ALA A 480 -3.04 -9.37 12.28
CA ALA A 480 -2.99 -8.20 11.40
C ALA A 480 -4.11 -8.22 10.33
N SER A 481 -4.43 -9.38 9.76
CA SER A 481 -5.52 -9.53 8.80
C SER A 481 -6.88 -9.23 9.42
N LEU A 482 -7.16 -9.71 10.63
CA LEU A 482 -8.41 -9.42 11.34
C LEU A 482 -8.54 -7.92 11.61
N GLU A 483 -7.45 -7.27 12.02
CA GLU A 483 -7.44 -5.83 12.23
C GLU A 483 -7.66 -5.05 10.93
N ILE A 484 -7.05 -5.49 9.82
CA ILE A 484 -7.31 -4.90 8.49
C ILE A 484 -8.79 -5.03 8.13
N ILE A 485 -9.44 -6.18 8.37
CA ILE A 485 -10.88 -6.32 8.08
C ILE A 485 -11.70 -5.35 8.94
N ARG A 486 -11.40 -5.22 10.23
CA ARG A 486 -12.08 -4.26 11.12
C ARG A 486 -11.90 -2.82 10.63
N GLN A 487 -10.69 -2.45 10.24
CA GLN A 487 -10.37 -1.14 9.68
C GLN A 487 -11.11 -0.89 8.36
N SER A 488 -11.16 -1.87 7.46
CA SER A 488 -11.93 -1.79 6.22
C SER A 488 -13.42 -1.56 6.47
N VAL A 489 -14.01 -2.28 7.44
CA VAL A 489 -15.41 -2.09 7.83
C VAL A 489 -15.66 -0.66 8.33
N TYR A 490 -14.83 -0.20 9.27
CA TYR A 490 -14.95 1.14 9.84
C TYR A 490 -14.75 2.23 8.78
N TRP A 491 -13.70 2.11 7.97
CA TRP A 491 -13.38 3.09 6.95
C TRP A 491 -14.51 3.24 5.93
N LEU A 492 -15.13 2.13 5.50
CA LEU A 492 -16.29 2.17 4.61
C LEU A 492 -17.52 2.81 5.26
N GLN A 493 -17.73 2.63 6.57
CA GLN A 493 -18.82 3.29 7.27
C GLN A 493 -18.65 4.81 7.32
N GLU A 494 -17.41 5.28 7.53
CA GLU A 494 -17.12 6.70 7.69
C GLU A 494 -16.97 7.44 6.34
N ASN A 495 -16.49 6.76 5.31
CA ASN A 495 -16.02 7.45 4.09
C ASN A 495 -16.74 7.07 2.79
N SER A 496 -17.51 5.97 2.76
CA SER A 496 -18.12 5.50 1.50
C SER A 496 -19.04 6.55 0.88
N ASP A 497 -19.90 7.20 1.67
CA ASP A 497 -20.87 8.17 1.17
C ASP A 497 -20.22 9.42 0.56
N ASP A 498 -19.10 9.88 1.14
CA ASP A 498 -18.33 11.02 0.63
C ASP A 498 -17.62 10.69 -0.68
N ILE A 499 -16.99 9.50 -0.76
CA ILE A 499 -16.41 8.99 -2.02
C ILE A 499 -17.48 8.90 -3.10
N ASP A 500 -18.64 8.34 -2.73
CA ASP A 500 -19.74 8.09 -3.63
C ASP A 500 -20.31 9.41 -4.17
N SER A 501 -20.46 10.42 -3.32
CA SER A 501 -20.93 11.76 -3.69
C SER A 501 -19.95 12.46 -4.63
N TRP A 502 -18.66 12.48 -4.28
CA TRP A 502 -17.62 13.11 -5.10
C TRP A 502 -17.54 12.47 -6.48
N LEU A 503 -17.51 11.14 -6.55
CA LEU A 503 -17.40 10.40 -7.81
C LEU A 503 -18.64 10.58 -8.70
N GLN A 504 -19.84 10.67 -8.12
CA GLN A 504 -21.07 10.92 -8.90
C GLN A 504 -21.11 12.32 -9.50
N GLU A 505 -20.61 13.33 -8.80
CA GLU A 505 -20.55 14.71 -9.30
C GLU A 505 -19.61 14.82 -10.51
N HIS A 506 -18.46 14.15 -10.46
CA HIS A 506 -17.44 14.22 -11.51
C HIS A 506 -17.69 13.23 -12.67
N TYR A 507 -18.36 12.10 -12.39
CA TYR A 507 -18.62 11.04 -13.36
C TYR A 507 -20.09 10.59 -13.36
N PRO A 508 -21.05 11.47 -13.71
CA PRO A 508 -22.46 11.13 -13.68
C PRO A 508 -22.77 9.99 -14.67
N THR A 509 -23.55 8.99 -14.24
CA THR A 509 -24.09 7.99 -15.17
C THR A 509 -25.03 8.66 -16.16
N SER A 510 -24.70 8.55 -17.46
CA SER A 510 -25.57 8.93 -18.58
C SER A 510 -26.85 8.11 -18.65
#